data_AF-A0A833PIW2-F1
#
_entry.id   AF-A0A833PIW2-F1
#
_cell.length_a   1.000
_cell.length_b   1.000
_cell.length_c   1.000
_cell.angle_alpha   90.00
_cell.angle_beta   90.00
_cell.angle_gamma   90.00
#
_symmetry.space_group_name_H-M   'P 1'
#
loop_
_entity.id
_entity.type
_entity.pdbx_description
1 polymer ?
#
loop_
_entity_poly.entity_id
_entity_poly.type
_entity_poly.pdbx_seq_one_letter_code
_entity_poly.pdbx_strand_id
1 'polypeptide(L)'
;MKGRALGYLSRREYSRTELARKLAPYVGEDESVDPVLDALEQEGWLSDARFAESLVHRRASRVGVARIVSELKRHAVGDTLVEEVNTQLRETEWARAQAVWRKKFGALPQTPTERAKQARFLAARGFSSATIVKLLKVGDDFLIDD
;
A
#
# COMPACT_ATOMS: atom_id res chain seq x y z
N MET A 1 30.17 0.24 4.78
CA MET A 1 28.76 -0.10 4.47
C MET A 1 27.75 0.63 5.37
N LYS A 2 27.89 0.59 6.71
CA LYS A 2 26.96 1.22 7.68
C LYS A 2 26.61 2.69 7.41
N GLY A 3 27.59 3.56 7.15
CA GLY A 3 27.32 4.98 6.84
C GLY A 3 26.41 5.21 5.62
N ARG A 4 26.51 4.35 4.59
CA ARG A 4 25.63 4.41 3.41
C ARG A 4 24.21 4.00 3.75
N ALA A 5 24.05 2.96 4.59
CA ALA A 5 22.75 2.51 5.06
C ALA A 5 22.04 3.60 5.88
N LEU A 6 22.76 4.24 6.81
CA LEU A 6 22.25 5.40 7.56
C LEU A 6 21.89 6.57 6.64
N GLY A 7 22.67 6.79 5.57
CA GLY A 7 22.33 7.77 4.55
C GLY A 7 20.99 7.52 3.85
N TYR A 8 20.60 6.25 3.65
CA TYR A 8 19.24 5.93 3.18
C TYR A 8 18.21 6.16 4.28
N LEU A 9 18.42 5.56 5.46
CA LEU A 9 17.47 5.61 6.58
C LEU A 9 17.19 7.03 7.09
N SER A 10 18.15 7.96 6.93
CA SER A 10 17.95 9.39 7.24
C SER A 10 16.89 10.09 6.38
N ARG A 11 16.53 9.53 5.22
CA ARG A 11 15.60 10.15 4.25
C ARG A 11 14.17 9.65 4.41
N ARG A 12 14.00 8.38 4.77
CA ARG A 12 12.70 7.73 5.04
C ARG A 12 12.91 6.33 5.60
N GLU A 13 11.82 5.71 6.01
CA GLU A 13 11.76 4.28 6.32
C GLU A 13 11.93 3.42 5.07
N TYR A 14 12.69 2.33 5.22
CA TYR A 14 12.94 1.29 4.23
C TYR A 14 12.63 -0.07 4.86
N SER A 15 12.15 -1.02 4.05
CA SER A 15 12.12 -2.42 4.51
C SER A 15 13.53 -3.02 4.42
N ARG A 16 13.76 -4.11 5.14
CA ARG A 16 15.01 -4.88 5.05
C ARG A 16 15.36 -5.22 3.59
N THR A 17 14.39 -5.78 2.85
CA THR A 17 14.56 -6.14 1.43
C THR A 17 14.90 -4.93 0.55
N GLU A 18 14.28 -3.77 0.81
CA GLU A 18 14.56 -2.56 0.04
C GLU A 18 15.98 -2.05 0.29
N LEU A 19 16.39 -2.02 1.56
CA LEU A 19 17.71 -1.55 1.96
C LEU A 19 18.81 -2.51 1.47
N ALA A 20 18.59 -3.82 1.58
CA ALA A 20 19.48 -4.84 1.01
C ALA A 20 19.72 -4.61 -0.49
N ARG A 21 18.65 -4.43 -1.27
CA ARG A 21 18.74 -4.16 -2.72
C ARG A 21 19.49 -2.85 -3.02
N LYS A 22 19.34 -1.83 -2.18
CA LYS A 22 20.03 -0.54 -2.31
C LYS A 22 21.52 -0.59 -1.95
N LEU A 23 21.90 -1.55 -1.12
CA LEU A 23 23.27 -1.76 -0.67
C LEU A 23 24.03 -2.77 -1.54
N ALA A 24 23.33 -3.72 -2.18
CA ALA A 24 23.91 -4.77 -3.00
C ALA A 24 24.98 -4.31 -4.00
N PRO A 25 24.86 -3.16 -4.71
CA PRO A 25 25.92 -2.69 -5.63
C PRO A 25 27.24 -2.30 -4.96
N TYR A 26 27.31 -2.29 -3.63
CA TYR A 26 28.48 -1.87 -2.85
C TYR A 26 29.02 -2.97 -1.93
N VAL A 27 28.53 -4.21 -2.11
CA VAL A 27 28.96 -5.39 -1.38
C VAL A 27 30.04 -6.08 -2.23
N GLY A 28 31.18 -6.42 -1.63
CA GLY A 28 32.23 -7.20 -2.30
C GLY A 28 31.76 -8.61 -2.66
N GLU A 29 32.48 -9.28 -3.57
CA GLU A 29 32.11 -10.60 -4.12
C GLU A 29 31.92 -11.68 -3.04
N ASP A 30 32.66 -11.58 -1.94
CA ASP A 30 32.60 -12.49 -0.77
C ASP A 30 32.00 -11.83 0.49
N GLU A 31 31.38 -10.64 0.37
CA GLU A 31 30.76 -9.96 1.50
C GLU A 31 29.24 -10.20 1.54
N SER A 32 28.63 -10.08 2.73
CA SER A 32 27.18 -10.05 2.90
C SER A 32 26.71 -8.73 3.49
N VAL A 33 25.53 -8.29 3.07
CA VAL A 33 24.84 -7.14 3.64
C VAL A 33 24.14 -7.48 4.96
N ASP A 34 23.85 -8.76 5.23
CA ASP A 34 23.03 -9.19 6.36
C ASP A 34 23.56 -8.73 7.72
N PRO A 35 24.87 -8.84 8.04
CA PRO A 35 25.36 -8.38 9.35
C PRO A 35 25.12 -6.88 9.59
N VAL A 36 25.13 -6.07 8.53
CA VAL A 36 24.84 -4.63 8.64
C VAL A 36 23.35 -4.39 8.85
N LEU A 37 22.48 -5.16 8.19
CA LEU A 37 21.04 -5.04 8.37
C LEU A 37 20.63 -5.50 9.78
N ASP A 38 21.20 -6.61 10.26
CA ASP A 38 20.93 -7.14 11.61
C ASP A 38 21.34 -6.12 12.68
N ALA A 39 22.52 -5.52 12.55
CA ALA A 39 22.97 -4.46 13.46
C ALA A 39 22.02 -3.24 13.44
N LEU A 40 21.51 -2.86 12.26
CA LEU A 40 20.56 -1.75 12.14
C LEU A 40 19.19 -2.06 12.73
N GLU A 41 18.73 -3.31 12.67
CA GLU A 41 17.50 -3.75 13.33
C GLU A 41 17.68 -3.78 14.85
N GLN A 42 18.78 -4.34 15.34
CA GLN A 42 19.12 -4.38 16.78
C GLN A 42 19.27 -2.99 17.38
N GLU A 43 19.88 -2.05 16.65
CA GLU A 43 20.02 -0.65 17.04
C GLU A 43 18.73 0.17 16.83
N GLY A 44 17.68 -0.44 16.26
CA GLY A 44 16.39 0.20 16.04
C GLY A 44 16.33 1.19 14.87
N TRP A 45 17.38 1.28 14.05
CA TRP A 45 17.42 2.12 12.84
C TRP A 45 16.58 1.57 11.69
N LEU A 46 16.47 0.24 11.57
CA LEU A 46 15.65 -0.45 10.58
C LEU A 46 14.45 -1.11 11.29
N SER A 47 13.24 -0.91 10.77
CA SER A 47 12.01 -1.43 11.38
C SER A 47 10.92 -1.66 10.34
N ASP A 48 10.44 -2.90 10.24
CA ASP A 48 9.32 -3.25 9.36
C ASP A 48 8.01 -2.57 9.79
N ALA A 49 7.80 -2.37 11.09
CA ALA A 49 6.63 -1.64 11.61
C ALA A 49 6.61 -0.19 11.09
N ARG A 50 7.70 0.55 11.27
CA ARG A 50 7.80 1.93 10.76
C ARG A 50 7.75 1.98 9.24
N PHE A 51 8.35 1.01 8.54
CA PHE A 51 8.22 0.89 7.10
C PHE A 51 6.75 0.72 6.67
N ALA A 52 6.00 -0.17 7.34
CA ALA A 52 4.60 -0.43 7.02
C ALA A 52 3.73 0.80 7.26
N GLU A 53 3.88 1.47 8.41
CA GLU A 53 3.19 2.72 8.71
C GLU A 53 3.50 3.82 7.68
N SER A 54 4.78 4.02 7.35
CA SER A 54 5.20 4.98 6.34
C SER A 54 4.64 4.65 4.96
N LEU A 55 4.56 3.36 4.60
CA LEU A 55 3.97 2.93 3.35
C LEU A 55 2.47 3.23 3.30
N VAL A 56 1.73 2.87 4.36
CA VAL A 56 0.31 3.16 4.51
C VAL A 56 0.06 4.65 4.37
N HIS A 57 0.77 5.48 5.13
CA HIS A 57 0.62 6.93 5.10
C HIS A 57 0.78 7.52 3.69
N ARG A 58 1.80 7.07 2.94
CA ARG A 58 2.08 7.57 1.58
C ARG A 58 1.10 7.08 0.51
N ARG A 59 0.47 5.91 0.71
CA ARG A 59 -0.26 5.18 -0.35
C ARG A 59 -1.77 5.13 -0.13
N ALA A 60 -2.25 5.02 1.10
CA ALA A 60 -3.64 4.68 1.41
C ALA A 60 -4.67 5.64 0.81
N SER A 61 -4.33 6.91 0.64
CA SER A 61 -5.20 7.91 -0.01
C SER A 61 -5.44 7.68 -1.50
N ARG A 62 -4.70 6.77 -2.16
CA ARG A 62 -4.71 6.59 -3.62
C ARG A 62 -5.03 5.16 -4.07
N VAL A 63 -4.77 4.17 -3.21
CA VAL A 63 -4.91 2.75 -3.53
C VAL A 63 -5.66 2.00 -2.43
N GLY A 64 -6.31 0.91 -2.81
CA GLY A 64 -7.02 0.02 -1.89
C GLY A 64 -6.10 -0.97 -1.18
N VAL A 65 -6.69 -1.72 -0.24
CA VAL A 65 -5.96 -2.57 0.71
C VAL A 65 -5.10 -3.61 0.00
N ALA A 66 -5.62 -4.20 -1.09
CA ALA A 66 -4.94 -5.27 -1.80
C ALA A 66 -3.57 -4.85 -2.37
N ARG A 67 -3.43 -3.59 -2.82
CA ARG A 67 -2.15 -3.09 -3.35
C ARG A 67 -1.14 -2.86 -2.25
N ILE A 68 -1.56 -2.35 -1.09
CA ILE A 68 -0.68 -2.09 0.06
C ILE A 68 -0.21 -3.42 0.65
N VAL A 69 -1.13 -4.36 0.91
CA VAL A 69 -0.79 -5.69 1.42
C VAL A 69 0.16 -6.43 0.46
N SER A 70 -0.12 -6.39 -0.85
CA SER A 70 0.79 -6.98 -1.84
C SER A 70 2.19 -6.36 -1.82
N GLU A 71 2.29 -5.05 -1.59
CA GLU A 71 3.57 -4.37 -1.45
C GLU A 71 4.30 -4.78 -0.17
N LEU A 72 3.63 -4.82 0.98
CA LEU A 72 4.24 -5.31 2.23
C LEU A 72 4.79 -6.73 2.07
N LYS A 73 4.02 -7.64 1.48
CA LYS A 73 4.47 -9.03 1.21
C LYS A 73 5.69 -9.09 0.28
N ARG A 74 5.73 -8.28 -0.79
CA ARG A 74 6.91 -8.18 -1.67
C ARG A 74 8.15 -7.62 -0.97
N HIS A 75 7.95 -6.89 0.12
CA HIS A 75 8.99 -6.36 0.98
C HIS A 75 9.33 -7.29 2.15
N ALA A 76 8.80 -8.52 2.14
CA ALA A 76 9.01 -9.56 3.15
C ALA A 76 8.63 -9.14 4.58
N VAL A 77 7.69 -8.21 4.72
CA VAL A 77 7.15 -7.81 6.03
C VAL A 77 6.39 -8.99 6.64
N GLY A 78 6.61 -9.25 7.93
CA GLY A 78 6.04 -10.40 8.64
C GLY A 78 4.51 -10.47 8.60
N ASP A 79 3.97 -11.69 8.49
CA ASP A 79 2.54 -11.94 8.26
C ASP A 79 1.62 -11.33 9.34
N THR A 80 2.04 -11.33 10.61
CA THR A 80 1.28 -10.71 11.71
C THR A 80 1.05 -9.23 11.46
N LEU A 81 2.12 -8.48 11.14
CA LEU A 81 2.04 -7.05 10.85
C LEU A 81 1.26 -6.78 9.56
N VAL A 82 1.39 -7.66 8.56
CA VAL A 82 0.60 -7.57 7.33
C VAL A 82 -0.91 -7.71 7.63
N GLU A 83 -1.29 -8.62 8.52
CA GLU A 83 -2.69 -8.83 8.91
C GLU A 83 -3.25 -7.67 9.74
N GLU A 84 -2.44 -7.12 10.66
CA GLU A 84 -2.80 -5.91 11.41
C GLU A 84 -3.09 -4.74 10.46
N VAL A 85 -2.19 -4.47 9.51
CA VAL A 85 -2.37 -3.40 8.51
C VAL A 85 -3.57 -3.70 7.61
N ASN A 86 -3.78 -4.95 7.20
CA ASN A 86 -4.94 -5.36 6.42
C ASN A 86 -6.25 -5.06 7.15
N THR A 87 -6.33 -5.40 8.43
CA THR A 87 -7.51 -5.16 9.29
C THR A 87 -7.80 -3.67 9.40
N GLN A 88 -6.81 -2.87 9.82
CA GLN A 88 -6.95 -1.41 9.96
C GLN A 88 -7.38 -0.72 8.65
N LEU A 89 -6.80 -1.13 7.53
CA LEU A 89 -7.11 -0.51 6.24
C LEU A 89 -8.49 -0.87 5.70
N ARG A 90 -9.09 -1.99 6.11
CA ARG A 90 -10.45 -2.36 5.69
C ARG A 90 -11.51 -1.45 6.31
N GLU A 91 -11.30 -1.01 7.54
CA GLU A 91 -12.23 -0.11 8.26
C GLU A 91 -12.50 1.19 7.49
N THR A 92 -11.47 1.73 6.85
CA THR A 92 -11.57 2.99 6.11
C THR A 92 -11.58 2.81 4.59
N GLU A 93 -11.64 1.57 4.07
CA GLU A 93 -11.50 1.28 2.63
C GLU A 93 -12.57 1.97 1.79
N TRP A 94 -13.82 1.96 2.26
CA TRP A 94 -14.94 2.58 1.54
C TRP A 94 -14.75 4.09 1.39
N ALA A 95 -14.39 4.79 2.47
CA ALA A 95 -14.21 6.24 2.45
C ALA A 95 -13.06 6.64 1.51
N ARG A 96 -11.95 5.88 1.53
CA ARG A 96 -10.82 6.10 0.62
C ARG A 96 -11.19 5.83 -0.84
N ALA A 97 -11.96 4.76 -1.10
CA ALA A 97 -12.46 4.46 -2.44
C ALA A 97 -13.37 5.58 -2.96
N GLN A 98 -14.29 6.07 -2.14
CA GLN A 98 -15.19 7.17 -2.48
C GLN A 98 -14.41 8.46 -2.81
N ALA A 99 -13.40 8.83 -2.00
CA ALA A 99 -12.58 10.01 -2.27
C ALA A 99 -11.83 9.90 -3.61
N VAL A 100 -11.22 8.74 -3.89
CA VAL A 100 -10.52 8.47 -5.15
C VAL A 100 -11.48 8.48 -6.34
N TRP A 101 -12.65 7.88 -6.19
CA TRP A 101 -13.70 7.87 -7.20
C TRP A 101 -14.23 9.28 -7.49
N ARG A 102 -14.59 10.05 -6.46
CA ARG A 102 -15.12 11.42 -6.59
C ARG A 102 -14.13 12.33 -7.31
N LYS A 103 -12.83 12.21 -7.01
CA LYS A 103 -11.78 12.98 -7.70
C LYS A 103 -11.68 12.69 -9.20
N LYS A 104 -12.02 11.47 -9.64
CA LYS A 104 -11.91 11.09 -11.06
C LYS A 104 -13.22 11.21 -11.84
N PHE A 105 -14.32 10.74 -11.26
CA PHE A 105 -15.59 10.59 -11.96
C PHE A 105 -16.63 11.59 -11.48
N GLY A 106 -16.73 11.81 -10.17
CA GLY A 106 -17.66 12.77 -9.56
C GLY A 106 -19.15 12.40 -9.66
N ALA A 107 -19.54 11.54 -10.60
CA ALA A 107 -20.91 11.11 -10.84
C ALA A 107 -21.01 9.59 -11.07
N LEU A 108 -22.19 9.05 -10.75
CA LEU A 108 -22.51 7.63 -10.86
C LEU A 108 -22.71 7.23 -12.33
N PRO A 109 -22.35 5.99 -12.71
CA PRO A 109 -22.45 5.54 -14.09
C PRO A 109 -23.92 5.43 -14.51
N GLN A 110 -24.25 5.92 -15.71
CA GLN A 110 -25.60 5.87 -16.27
C GLN A 110 -25.78 4.68 -17.24
N THR A 111 -24.68 4.03 -17.63
CA THR A 111 -24.69 2.89 -18.56
C THR A 111 -23.87 1.72 -18.04
N PRO A 112 -24.14 0.48 -18.49
CA PRO A 112 -23.30 -0.68 -18.16
C PRO A 112 -21.82 -0.48 -18.54
N THR A 113 -21.56 0.18 -19.66
CA THR A 113 -20.21 0.50 -20.13
C THR A 113 -19.48 1.45 -19.18
N GLU A 114 -20.17 2.50 -18.70
CA GLU A 114 -19.61 3.41 -17.69
C GLU A 114 -19.38 2.70 -16.36
N ARG A 115 -20.31 1.85 -15.93
CA ARG A 115 -20.17 1.06 -14.71
C ARG A 115 -18.91 0.19 -14.78
N ALA A 116 -18.70 -0.50 -15.89
CA ALA A 116 -17.50 -1.30 -16.12
C ALA A 116 -16.21 -0.44 -16.15
N LYS A 117 -16.27 0.78 -16.71
CA LYS A 117 -15.14 1.73 -16.71
C LYS A 117 -14.78 2.17 -15.29
N GLN A 118 -15.77 2.56 -14.48
CA GLN A 118 -15.56 3.01 -13.11
C GLN A 118 -15.09 1.87 -12.20
N ALA A 119 -15.69 0.69 -12.32
CA ALA A 119 -15.28 -0.51 -11.58
C ALA A 119 -13.83 -0.91 -11.88
N ARG A 120 -13.45 -0.98 -13.17
CA ARG A 120 -12.06 -1.31 -13.57
C ARG A 120 -11.04 -0.31 -13.03
N PHE A 121 -11.40 0.98 -12.98
CA PHE A 121 -10.51 2.00 -12.41
C PHE A 121 -10.21 1.77 -10.92
N LEU A 122 -11.23 1.42 -10.13
CA LEU A 122 -11.08 1.15 -8.70
C LEU A 122 -10.39 -0.20 -8.45
N ALA A 123 -10.75 -1.23 -9.23
CA ALA A 123 -10.13 -2.54 -9.16
C ALA A 123 -8.63 -2.48 -9.51
N ALA A 124 -8.24 -1.72 -10.54
CA ALA A 124 -6.84 -1.51 -10.89
C ALA A 124 -6.05 -0.85 -9.74
N ARG A 125 -6.71 -0.08 -8.89
CA ARG A 125 -6.14 0.53 -7.67
C ARG A 125 -6.19 -0.38 -6.44
N GLY A 126 -6.75 -1.58 -6.57
CA GLY A 126 -6.79 -2.59 -5.51
C GLY A 126 -7.86 -2.38 -4.46
N PHE A 127 -8.92 -1.62 -4.76
CA PHE A 127 -10.11 -1.59 -3.91
C PHE A 127 -10.89 -2.90 -4.04
N SER A 128 -11.43 -3.39 -2.93
CA SER A 128 -12.19 -4.65 -2.91
C SER A 128 -13.46 -4.60 -3.75
N SER A 129 -13.83 -5.73 -4.36
CA SER A 129 -15.06 -5.85 -5.16
C SER A 129 -16.31 -5.47 -4.35
N ALA A 130 -16.37 -5.83 -3.07
CA ALA A 130 -17.46 -5.44 -2.17
C ALA A 130 -17.58 -3.92 -2.04
N THR A 131 -16.45 -3.22 -1.84
CA THR A 131 -16.42 -1.75 -1.80
C THR A 131 -16.83 -1.13 -3.13
N ILE A 132 -16.35 -1.68 -4.25
CA ILE A 132 -16.68 -1.19 -5.60
C ILE A 132 -18.19 -1.33 -5.86
N VAL A 133 -18.75 -2.51 -5.59
CA VAL A 133 -20.18 -2.77 -5.77
C VAL A 133 -21.00 -1.85 -4.88
N LYS A 134 -20.65 -1.73 -3.60
CA LYS A 134 -21.33 -0.81 -2.67
C LYS A 134 -21.31 0.63 -3.18
N LEU A 135 -20.15 1.12 -3.62
CA LEU A 135 -19.99 2.50 -4.07
C LEU A 135 -20.79 2.81 -5.35
N LEU A 136 -20.82 1.86 -6.30
CA LEU A 136 -21.52 2.06 -7.57
C LEU A 136 -23.02 1.74 -7.50
N LYS A 137 -23.48 1.01 -6.47
CA LYS A 137 -24.91 0.76 -6.21
C LYS A 137 -25.64 1.97 -5.65
N VAL A 138 -24.97 2.85 -4.90
CA VAL A 138 -25.61 4.05 -4.32
C VAL A 138 -26.26 4.94 -5.40
N GLY A 139 -25.87 4.82 -6.68
CA GLY A 139 -26.56 5.53 -7.76
C GLY A 139 -27.80 4.86 -8.32
N ASP A 140 -27.97 3.56 -8.10
CA ASP A 140 -29.16 2.82 -8.52
C ASP A 140 -30.32 3.06 -7.53
N ASP A 141 -30.03 3.26 -6.24
CA ASP A 141 -31.04 3.48 -5.19
C ASP A 141 -31.69 4.88 -5.22
N PHE A 142 -31.13 5.85 -5.95
CA PHE A 142 -31.72 7.19 -6.14
C PHE A 142 -32.48 7.36 -7.47
N LEU A 143 -32.58 6.29 -8.28
CA LEU A 143 -33.29 6.30 -9.57
C LEU A 143 -34.63 5.55 -9.51
N ILE A 144 -35.11 5.21 -8.31
CA ILE A 144 -36.43 4.61 -8.07
C ILE A 144 -37.24 5.62 -7.25
N ASP A 145 -37.66 6.71 -7.89
CA ASP A 145 -38.82 7.52 -7.51
C ASP A 145 -39.14 8.44 -8.71
N ASP A 146 -39.95 7.92 -9.63
CA ASP A 146 -40.82 8.68 -10.54
C ASP A 146 -41.99 7.79 -10.99
#